data_AF-A0A4U7EHV0-F1
#
_entry.id   AF-A0A4U7EHV0-F1
#
_cell.length_a   1.000
_cell.length_b   1.000
_cell.length_c   1.000
_cell.angle_alpha   90.00
_cell.angle_beta   90.00
_cell.angle_gamma   90.00
#
_symmetry.space_group_name_H-M   'P 1'
#
loop_
_entity.id
_entity.type
_entity.pdbx_description
1 polymer ?
#
loop_
_entity_poly.entity_id
_entity_poly.type
_entity_poly.pdbx_seq_one_letter_code
_entity_poly.pdbx_strand_id
1 'polypeptide(L)'
;MDPTTSGRFRVHDRRQRPDIDDGSGGTDAVDDGTDSSGVDGDEEFVLVELADGPVDPTDPDAEDRFDPLYATAEGYEGDLADAVEALRAGFVVDATLAWTDGSARFRDVEVVRETRFRFADEVEGMFEAAVETWQQIRAEGEPVGSITTRSNDGDPNGALYLFADAPGSDTFDEVRTGRLPIEPLVARVNESREDDDPREVFVLRPAEHEFVAVYVVFDRDGVLAQTVRDTYDLGAGLAAGLDANYPDGDGGDSVVSDASDDSGEGSEFDGDDDLDGGDDFDALDRL
;
A
#
# COMPACT_ATOMS: atom_id res chain seq x y z
N MET A 1 -3.74 -18.97 33.20
CA MET A 1 -2.65 -18.56 32.30
C MET A 1 -3.26 -18.68 30.93
N ASP A 2 -3.41 -17.56 30.27
CA ASP A 2 -3.92 -17.50 28.90
C ASP A 2 -2.87 -18.10 27.96
N PRO A 3 -3.28 -18.85 26.91
CA PRO A 3 -2.36 -19.32 25.90
C PRO A 3 -1.69 -18.13 25.21
N THR A 4 -0.40 -18.26 24.89
CA THR A 4 0.35 -17.22 24.17
C THR A 4 1.04 -17.79 22.95
N THR A 5 1.06 -17.02 21.87
CA THR A 5 1.82 -17.30 20.64
C THR A 5 2.83 -16.19 20.45
N SER A 6 4.11 -16.51 20.27
CA SER A 6 5.16 -15.55 19.97
C SER A 6 5.77 -15.88 18.63
N GLY A 7 6.02 -14.86 17.82
CA GLY A 7 6.55 -15.02 16.48
C GLY A 7 6.76 -13.70 15.79
N ARG A 8 7.21 -13.78 14.54
CA ARG A 8 7.33 -12.63 13.65
C ARG A 8 6.08 -12.57 12.78
N PHE A 9 5.42 -11.43 12.77
CA PHE A 9 4.17 -11.23 12.04
C PHE A 9 4.30 -10.06 11.08
N ARG A 10 3.62 -10.13 9.95
CA ARG A 10 3.33 -8.97 9.12
C ARG A 10 1.92 -8.48 9.38
N VAL A 11 1.77 -7.17 9.59
CA VAL A 11 0.48 -6.49 9.62
C VAL A 11 0.00 -6.32 8.18
N HIS A 12 -1.08 -6.98 7.78
CA HIS A 12 -1.65 -6.86 6.43
C HIS A 12 -2.60 -5.68 6.32
N ASP A 13 -3.53 -5.56 7.28
CA ASP A 13 -4.52 -4.49 7.33
C ASP A 13 -4.95 -4.20 8.78
N ARG A 14 -5.51 -3.00 8.97
CA ARG A 14 -6.26 -2.63 10.17
C ARG A 14 -7.68 -2.33 9.71
N ARG A 15 -8.65 -3.10 10.19
CA ARG A 15 -10.04 -3.03 9.73
C ARG A 15 -11.00 -3.02 10.91
N GLN A 16 -12.22 -2.57 10.66
CA GLN A 16 -13.33 -2.83 11.57
C GLN A 16 -13.62 -4.32 11.60
N ARG A 17 -13.78 -4.87 12.81
CA ARG A 17 -14.23 -6.24 12.97
C ARG A 17 -15.63 -6.37 12.36
N PRO A 18 -15.87 -7.34 11.47
CA PRO A 18 -17.21 -7.56 10.95
C PRO A 18 -18.15 -7.95 12.11
N ASP A 19 -19.36 -7.39 12.12
CA ASP A 19 -20.42 -7.82 13.03
C ASP A 19 -20.75 -9.29 12.75
N ILE A 20 -20.18 -10.19 13.57
CA ILE A 20 -20.64 -11.56 13.61
C ILE A 20 -21.94 -11.50 14.40
N ASP A 21 -23.08 -11.68 13.71
CA ASP A 21 -24.38 -11.87 14.34
C ASP A 21 -24.30 -13.12 15.23
N ASP A 22 -23.88 -12.92 16.47
CA ASP A 22 -23.76 -13.94 17.50
C ASP A 22 -25.18 -14.42 17.77
N GLY A 23 -25.58 -15.49 17.07
CA GLY A 23 -26.96 -15.96 16.89
C GLY A 23 -27.76 -16.17 18.16
N SER A 24 -28.16 -15.07 18.81
CA SER A 24 -29.11 -15.01 19.90
C SER A 24 -30.44 -14.60 19.29
N GLY A 25 -31.18 -15.62 18.89
CA GLY A 25 -32.36 -15.50 18.04
C GLY A 25 -33.40 -14.48 18.49
N GLY A 26 -33.84 -13.70 17.50
CA GLY A 26 -35.24 -13.40 17.24
C GLY A 26 -36.00 -12.58 18.29
N THR A 27 -36.24 -11.31 17.94
CA THR A 27 -37.59 -10.74 17.98
C THR A 27 -37.71 -9.60 16.96
N ASP A 28 -38.76 -9.66 16.16
CA ASP A 28 -39.30 -8.57 15.32
C ASP A 28 -39.16 -7.20 15.98
N ALA A 29 -38.49 -6.26 15.31
CA ALA A 29 -38.73 -4.84 15.52
C ALA A 29 -38.26 -4.02 14.30
N VAL A 30 -39.27 -3.57 13.54
CA VAL A 30 -39.37 -2.28 12.83
C VAL A 30 -38.13 -1.72 12.13
N ASP A 31 -38.21 -1.75 10.80
CA ASP A 31 -37.62 -0.80 9.86
C ASP A 31 -37.90 0.64 10.33
N ASP A 32 -36.93 1.24 11.02
CA ASP A 32 -36.83 2.69 11.21
C ASP A 32 -35.52 3.11 10.53
N GLY A 33 -35.67 3.83 9.42
CA GLY A 33 -34.58 4.32 8.58
C GLY A 33 -33.69 5.33 9.32
N THR A 34 -32.86 4.82 10.21
CA THR A 34 -31.74 5.52 10.81
C THR A 34 -30.52 5.22 9.96
N ASP A 35 -29.95 6.26 9.37
CA ASP A 35 -28.65 6.25 8.71
C ASP A 35 -27.65 5.41 9.52
N SER A 36 -27.16 4.32 8.94
CA SER A 36 -26.03 3.52 9.46
C SER A 36 -24.74 4.34 9.35
N SER A 37 -24.67 5.44 10.10
CA SER A 37 -23.43 6.10 10.43
C SER A 37 -22.73 5.21 11.45
N GLY A 38 -21.58 4.66 11.05
CA GLY A 38 -20.79 3.63 11.73
C GLY A 38 -21.07 3.46 13.21
N VAL A 39 -21.56 2.27 13.57
CA VAL A 39 -21.28 1.74 14.91
C VAL A 39 -19.76 1.65 14.96
N ASP A 40 -19.12 2.32 15.92
CA ASP A 40 -17.70 2.17 16.22
C ASP A 40 -17.45 0.70 16.63
N GLY A 41 -17.36 -0.19 15.65
CA GLY A 41 -17.05 -1.59 15.84
C GLY A 41 -15.58 -1.73 16.22
N ASP A 42 -15.29 -2.63 17.16
CA ASP A 42 -13.93 -2.89 17.61
C ASP A 42 -12.99 -3.11 16.41
N GLU A 43 -11.88 -2.39 16.36
CA GLU A 43 -10.89 -2.56 15.29
C GLU A 43 -10.04 -3.81 15.53
N GLU A 44 -9.64 -4.48 14.44
CA GLU A 44 -8.72 -5.61 14.48
C GLU A 44 -7.62 -5.49 13.43
N PHE A 45 -6.44 -6.01 13.77
CA PHE A 45 -5.33 -6.21 12.87
C PHE A 45 -5.43 -7.59 12.22
N VAL A 46 -5.17 -7.63 10.93
CA VAL A 46 -4.89 -8.84 10.17
C VAL A 46 -3.40 -9.09 10.21
N LEU A 47 -2.98 -10.20 10.81
CA LEU A 47 -1.59 -10.58 11.00
C LEU A 47 -1.29 -11.88 10.25
N VAL A 48 -0.19 -11.92 9.50
CA VAL A 48 0.30 -13.14 8.85
C VAL A 48 1.64 -13.50 9.46
N GLU A 49 1.79 -14.73 9.96
CA GLU A 49 3.05 -15.21 10.54
C GLU A 49 4.11 -15.37 9.44
N LEU A 50 5.31 -14.86 9.70
CA LEU A 50 6.45 -15.02 8.80
C LEU A 50 7.32 -16.19 9.27
N ALA A 51 7.54 -17.15 8.38
CA ALA A 51 8.48 -18.23 8.63
C ALA A 51 9.93 -17.70 8.70
N ASP A 52 10.75 -18.29 9.59
CA ASP A 52 12.20 -18.02 9.69
C ASP A 52 13.01 -18.56 8.50
N GLY A 53 12.36 -19.10 7.46
CA GLY A 53 13.01 -19.68 6.29
C GLY A 53 12.04 -19.92 5.13
N PRO A 54 12.55 -20.34 3.97
CA PRO A 54 11.73 -20.61 2.80
C PRO A 54 10.71 -21.70 3.11
N VAL A 55 9.46 -21.45 2.72
CA VAL A 55 8.37 -22.42 2.84
C VAL A 55 8.48 -23.43 1.70
N ASP A 56 8.58 -24.71 2.04
CA ASP A 56 8.53 -25.78 1.04
C ASP A 56 7.08 -25.95 0.57
N PRO A 57 6.77 -25.70 -0.71
CA PRO A 57 5.39 -25.82 -1.22
C PRO A 57 4.88 -27.26 -1.25
N THR A 58 5.74 -28.26 -1.00
CA THR A 58 5.36 -29.67 -0.90
C THR A 58 5.03 -30.10 0.53
N ASP A 59 5.25 -29.22 1.51
CA ASP A 59 4.86 -29.45 2.90
C ASP A 59 3.32 -29.42 3.00
N PRO A 60 2.68 -30.42 3.64
CA PRO A 60 1.22 -30.45 3.79
C PRO A 60 0.66 -29.24 4.55
N ASP A 61 1.46 -28.60 5.41
CA ASP A 61 1.03 -27.42 6.19
C ASP A 61 1.47 -26.10 5.51
N ALA A 62 1.92 -26.15 4.24
CA ALA A 62 2.37 -24.97 3.51
C ALA A 62 1.23 -24.00 3.18
N GLU A 63 0.02 -24.52 2.95
CA GLU A 63 -1.16 -23.72 2.62
C GLU A 63 -1.66 -22.93 3.84
N ASP A 64 -1.74 -23.59 5.00
CA ASP A 64 -2.18 -22.98 6.27
C ASP A 64 -1.11 -22.06 6.91
N ARG A 65 0.13 -22.09 6.39
CA ARG A 65 1.26 -21.31 6.95
C ARG A 65 1.00 -19.81 6.97
N PHE A 66 0.28 -19.32 5.97
CA PHE A 66 0.01 -17.90 5.80
C PHE A 66 -1.41 -17.53 6.21
N ASP A 67 -2.11 -18.42 6.94
CA ASP A 67 -3.47 -18.13 7.40
C ASP A 67 -3.49 -16.86 8.25
N PRO A 68 -4.40 -15.92 7.94
CA PRO A 68 -4.49 -14.66 8.66
C PRO A 68 -4.98 -14.90 10.09
N LEU A 69 -4.26 -14.30 11.04
CA LEU A 69 -4.62 -14.22 12.45
C LEU A 69 -5.19 -12.84 12.75
N TYR A 70 -6.26 -12.79 13.52
CA TYR A 70 -6.92 -11.54 13.88
C TYR A 70 -6.62 -11.15 15.34
N ALA A 71 -6.06 -9.95 15.54
CA ALA A 71 -5.74 -9.42 16.86
C ALA A 71 -6.47 -8.10 17.13
N THR A 72 -6.99 -7.90 18.34
CA THR A 72 -7.69 -6.64 18.68
C THR A 72 -6.74 -5.44 18.55
N ALA A 73 -7.19 -4.35 17.95
CA ALA A 73 -6.39 -3.13 17.80
C ALA A 73 -6.55 -2.15 18.96
N GLU A 74 -7.53 -2.39 19.84
CA GLU A 74 -7.95 -1.45 20.87
C GLU A 74 -7.93 -2.04 22.29
N GLY A 75 -8.06 -1.16 23.29
CA GLY A 75 -8.11 -1.52 24.70
C GLY A 75 -6.75 -1.75 25.35
N TYR A 76 -5.68 -1.18 24.77
CA TYR A 76 -4.33 -1.16 25.34
C TYR A 76 -4.12 0.09 26.19
N GLU A 77 -3.18 0.03 27.13
CA GLU A 77 -2.83 1.14 28.02
C GLU A 77 -1.31 1.38 28.02
N GLY A 78 -0.91 2.64 28.22
CA GLY A 78 0.51 3.04 28.33
C GLY A 78 1.31 2.85 27.04
N ASP A 79 2.59 2.52 27.17
CA ASP A 79 3.54 2.41 26.04
C ASP A 79 3.08 1.38 24.98
N LEU A 80 2.35 0.35 25.39
CA LEU A 80 1.80 -0.64 24.47
C LEU A 80 0.68 -0.06 23.59
N ALA A 81 -0.12 0.88 24.11
CA ALA A 81 -1.15 1.56 23.32
C ALA A 81 -0.52 2.39 22.21
N ASP A 82 0.52 3.17 22.55
CA ASP A 82 1.26 3.97 21.58
C ASP A 82 1.92 3.10 20.50
N ALA A 83 2.51 1.96 20.90
CA ALA A 83 3.13 1.01 19.97
C ALA A 83 2.12 0.38 19.00
N VAL A 84 0.96 -0.06 19.51
CA VAL A 84 -0.11 -0.65 18.71
C VAL A 84 -0.75 0.40 17.78
N GLU A 85 -0.95 1.64 18.26
CA GLU A 85 -1.49 2.74 17.46
C GLU A 85 -0.54 3.13 16.32
N ALA A 86 0.77 3.03 16.53
CA ALA A 86 1.79 3.33 15.53
C ALA A 86 1.90 2.26 14.42
N LEU A 87 1.32 1.07 14.59
CA LEU A 87 1.37 0.01 13.57
C LEU A 87 0.68 0.45 12.27
N ARG A 88 1.28 0.08 11.14
CA ARG A 88 0.78 0.35 9.81
C ARG A 88 0.78 -0.92 8.97
N ALA A 89 -0.11 -1.00 7.99
CA ALA A 89 -0.13 -2.08 7.01
C ALA A 89 1.25 -2.22 6.33
N GLY A 90 1.70 -3.45 6.18
CA GLY A 90 3.01 -3.88 5.70
C GLY A 90 4.07 -4.09 6.78
N PHE A 91 3.91 -3.49 7.98
CA PHE A 91 4.94 -3.54 9.02
C PHE A 91 5.20 -4.99 9.44
N VAL A 92 6.47 -5.33 9.63
CA VAL A 92 6.89 -6.60 10.21
C VAL A 92 7.23 -6.35 11.67
N VAL A 93 6.59 -7.10 12.55
CA VAL A 93 6.72 -6.98 14.00
C VAL A 93 7.16 -8.31 14.59
N ASP A 94 7.97 -8.26 15.64
CA ASP A 94 8.12 -9.36 16.58
C ASP A 94 7.10 -9.12 17.68
N ALA A 95 6.16 -10.07 17.84
CA ALA A 95 5.05 -9.90 18.76
C ALA A 95 4.80 -11.13 19.60
N THR A 96 4.27 -10.90 20.80
CA THR A 96 3.66 -11.94 21.62
C THR A 96 2.17 -11.65 21.74
N LEU A 97 1.36 -12.61 21.31
CA LEU A 97 -0.09 -12.55 21.37
C LEU A 97 -0.60 -13.41 22.52
N ALA A 98 -1.56 -12.88 23.28
CA ALA A 98 -2.30 -13.63 24.30
C ALA A 98 -3.73 -13.87 23.82
N TRP A 99 -4.22 -15.09 24.01
CA TRP A 99 -5.54 -15.51 23.55
C TRP A 99 -6.56 -15.43 24.69
N THR A 100 -7.61 -14.65 24.51
CA THR A 100 -8.69 -14.51 25.48
C THR A 100 -10.03 -14.63 24.76
N ASP A 101 -10.86 -15.60 25.18
CA ASP A 101 -12.19 -15.84 24.62
C ASP A 101 -12.20 -15.94 23.07
N GLY A 102 -11.19 -16.60 22.50
CA GLY A 102 -11.05 -16.81 21.07
C GLY A 102 -10.49 -15.62 20.27
N SER A 103 -10.24 -14.48 20.92
CA SER A 103 -9.57 -13.32 20.30
C SER A 103 -8.10 -13.22 20.73
N ALA A 104 -7.21 -12.91 19.79
CA ALA A 104 -5.83 -12.59 20.11
C ALA A 104 -5.68 -11.11 20.50
N ARG A 105 -4.80 -10.81 21.45
CA ARG A 105 -4.43 -9.44 21.84
C ARG A 105 -2.92 -9.34 21.99
N PHE A 106 -2.35 -8.20 21.66
CA PHE A 106 -0.92 -7.95 21.86
C PHE A 106 -0.60 -7.93 23.35
N ARG A 107 0.38 -8.75 23.74
CA ARG A 107 1.04 -8.67 25.04
C ARG A 107 2.31 -7.82 24.96
N ASP A 108 2.99 -7.91 23.83
CA ASP A 108 4.23 -7.21 23.51
C ASP A 108 4.35 -7.11 21.98
N VAL A 109 4.89 -5.99 21.48
CA VAL A 109 5.08 -5.76 20.04
C VAL A 109 6.26 -4.84 19.80
N GLU A 110 7.15 -5.24 18.89
CA GLU A 110 8.29 -4.45 18.43
C GLU A 110 8.33 -4.44 16.91
N VAL A 111 8.46 -3.26 16.31
CA VAL A 111 8.59 -3.12 14.85
C VAL A 111 10.01 -3.46 14.42
N VAL A 112 10.14 -4.52 13.62
CA VAL A 112 11.43 -4.99 13.08
C VAL A 112 11.72 -4.38 11.72
N ARG A 113 10.69 -4.29 10.86
CA ARG A 113 10.81 -3.69 9.53
C ARG A 113 9.57 -2.89 9.17
N GLU A 114 9.79 -1.68 8.68
CA GLU A 114 8.73 -0.75 8.29
C GLU A 114 8.39 -0.84 6.80
N THR A 115 8.26 -2.06 6.28
CA THR A 115 7.66 -2.28 4.96
C THR A 115 6.24 -1.72 4.96
N ARG A 116 5.78 -1.07 3.90
CA ARG A 116 4.44 -0.46 3.87
C ARG A 116 3.58 -1.08 2.79
N PHE A 117 2.33 -1.39 3.11
CA PHE A 117 1.32 -1.80 2.15
C PHE A 117 0.38 -0.64 1.88
N ARG A 118 0.06 -0.44 0.61
CA ARG A 118 -0.86 0.59 0.11
C ARG A 118 -1.88 -0.10 -0.78
N PHE A 119 -3.14 0.05 -0.44
CA PHE A 119 -4.24 -0.53 -1.19
C PHE A 119 -4.98 0.59 -1.92
N ALA A 120 -5.17 0.41 -3.23
CA ALA A 120 -5.92 1.34 -4.07
C ALA A 120 -6.93 0.55 -4.89
N ASP A 121 -8.19 0.95 -4.77
CA ASP A 121 -9.29 0.32 -5.45
C ASP A 121 -9.82 1.21 -6.57
N GLU A 122 -10.37 0.58 -7.61
CA GLU A 122 -10.94 1.21 -8.81
C GLU A 122 -10.02 2.27 -9.43
N VAL A 123 -8.71 1.99 -9.48
CA VAL A 123 -7.74 2.97 -10.00
C VAL A 123 -7.89 3.18 -11.50
N GLU A 124 -7.77 4.43 -11.91
CA GLU A 124 -7.74 4.82 -13.32
C GLU A 124 -6.28 4.96 -13.80
N GLY A 125 -6.03 4.73 -15.09
CA GLY A 125 -4.68 4.95 -15.65
C GLY A 125 -3.63 3.97 -15.12
N MET A 126 -3.90 2.67 -15.26
CA MET A 126 -2.93 1.64 -14.90
C MET A 126 -1.67 1.72 -15.79
N PHE A 127 -0.49 1.41 -15.23
CA PHE A 127 0.77 1.44 -15.98
C PHE A 127 0.69 0.64 -17.28
N GLU A 128 1.22 1.20 -18.37
CA GLU A 128 1.25 0.53 -19.68
C GLU A 128 1.86 -0.87 -19.59
N ALA A 129 2.99 -1.02 -18.88
CA ALA A 129 3.63 -2.32 -18.66
C ALA A 129 2.71 -3.35 -17.97
N ALA A 130 1.84 -2.91 -17.07
CA ALA A 130 0.86 -3.78 -16.42
C ALA A 130 -0.22 -4.22 -17.41
N VAL A 131 -0.76 -3.27 -18.19
CA VAL A 131 -1.79 -3.53 -19.18
C VAL A 131 -1.28 -4.44 -20.30
N GLU A 132 -0.07 -4.22 -20.80
CA GLU A 132 0.57 -5.06 -21.81
C GLU A 132 0.81 -6.48 -21.28
N THR A 133 1.36 -6.60 -20.06
CA THR A 133 1.59 -7.90 -19.43
C THR A 133 0.27 -8.63 -19.19
N TRP A 134 -0.79 -7.92 -18.77
CA TRP A 134 -2.13 -8.48 -18.63
C TRP A 134 -2.68 -9.05 -19.93
N GLN A 135 -2.61 -8.27 -21.02
CA GLN A 135 -3.07 -8.71 -22.33
C GLN A 135 -2.34 -9.97 -22.78
N GLN A 136 -1.05 -10.06 -22.51
CA GLN A 136 -0.24 -11.23 -22.78
C GLN A 136 -0.72 -12.45 -21.95
N ILE A 137 -0.76 -12.36 -20.61
CA ILE A 137 -1.15 -13.52 -19.80
C ILE A 137 -2.58 -13.98 -20.06
N ARG A 138 -3.49 -13.05 -20.37
CA ARG A 138 -4.86 -13.38 -20.77
C ARG A 138 -4.90 -14.16 -22.08
N ALA A 139 -4.04 -13.80 -23.05
CA ALA A 139 -3.95 -14.51 -24.32
C ALA A 139 -3.36 -15.93 -24.15
N GLU A 140 -2.44 -16.09 -23.20
CA GLU A 140 -1.80 -17.37 -22.87
C GLU A 140 -2.64 -18.24 -21.92
N GLY A 141 -3.65 -17.64 -21.28
CA GLY A 141 -4.49 -18.31 -20.27
C GLY A 141 -3.77 -18.55 -18.95
N GLU A 142 -2.73 -17.78 -18.66
CA GLU A 142 -1.98 -17.87 -17.41
C GLU A 142 -2.69 -17.08 -16.29
N PRO A 143 -2.79 -17.64 -15.08
CA PRO A 143 -3.47 -16.98 -13.96
C PRO A 143 -2.66 -15.84 -13.35
N VAL A 144 -1.34 -15.85 -13.54
CA VAL A 144 -0.41 -14.90 -12.93
C VAL A 144 0.65 -14.46 -13.92
N GLY A 145 0.94 -13.16 -13.96
CA GLY A 145 2.03 -12.55 -14.71
C GLY A 145 3.04 -11.89 -13.78
N SER A 146 4.29 -11.77 -14.21
CA SER A 146 5.31 -11.03 -13.46
C SER A 146 6.27 -10.28 -14.38
N ILE A 147 6.66 -9.07 -13.97
CA ILE A 147 7.64 -8.24 -14.68
C ILE A 147 8.51 -7.47 -13.69
N THR A 148 9.82 -7.44 -13.94
CA THR A 148 10.74 -6.58 -13.19
C THR A 148 10.82 -5.22 -13.86
N THR A 149 10.54 -4.16 -13.10
CA THR A 149 10.64 -2.78 -13.57
C THR A 149 12.06 -2.25 -13.36
N ARG A 150 12.47 -1.28 -14.17
CA ARG A 150 13.81 -0.69 -14.15
C ARG A 150 13.74 0.84 -14.09
N SER A 151 14.75 1.46 -13.52
CA SER A 151 14.96 2.91 -13.56
C SER A 151 15.42 3.36 -14.94
N ASN A 152 15.52 4.68 -15.14
CA ASN A 152 16.07 5.28 -16.36
C ASN A 152 17.53 4.85 -16.63
N ASP A 153 18.27 4.52 -15.59
CA ASP A 153 19.66 4.03 -15.67
C ASP A 153 19.72 2.51 -15.96
N GLY A 154 18.56 1.83 -16.02
CA GLY A 154 18.44 0.40 -16.28
C GLY A 154 18.50 -0.49 -15.03
N ASP A 155 18.67 0.09 -13.84
CA ASP A 155 18.73 -0.65 -12.59
C ASP A 155 17.35 -1.16 -12.16
N PRO A 156 17.20 -2.42 -11.73
CA PRO A 156 15.93 -2.94 -11.24
C PRO A 156 15.46 -2.16 -10.01
N ASN A 157 14.24 -1.60 -10.06
CA ASN A 157 13.67 -0.75 -9.01
C ASN A 157 12.36 -1.29 -8.40
N GLY A 158 11.73 -2.28 -9.04
CA GLY A 158 10.55 -2.95 -8.51
C GLY A 158 10.21 -4.26 -9.23
N ALA A 159 9.27 -5.01 -8.66
CA ALA A 159 8.72 -6.24 -9.22
C ALA A 159 7.19 -6.17 -9.19
N LEU A 160 6.58 -6.21 -10.37
CA LEU A 160 5.13 -6.16 -10.56
C LEU A 160 4.60 -7.57 -10.82
N TYR A 161 3.61 -7.98 -10.03
CA TYR A 161 2.88 -9.24 -10.19
C TYR A 161 1.42 -8.92 -10.52
N LEU A 162 0.86 -9.63 -11.49
CA LEU A 162 -0.53 -9.48 -11.92
C LEU A 162 -1.28 -10.75 -11.64
N PHE A 163 -2.41 -10.64 -10.95
CA PHE A 163 -3.30 -11.76 -10.65
C PHE A 163 -4.60 -11.56 -11.41
N ALA A 164 -5.00 -12.54 -12.21
CA ALA A 164 -6.31 -12.50 -12.86
C ALA A 164 -7.41 -12.52 -11.80
N ASP A 165 -8.36 -11.60 -11.87
CA ASP A 165 -9.49 -11.59 -10.94
C ASP A 165 -10.63 -12.44 -11.52
N ALA A 166 -10.82 -13.64 -10.97
CA ALA A 166 -11.77 -14.58 -11.51
C ALA A 166 -13.23 -14.18 -11.15
N PRO A 167 -14.21 -14.50 -12.01
CA PRO A 167 -15.61 -14.24 -11.68
C PRO A 167 -16.04 -14.94 -10.38
N GLY A 168 -16.40 -14.16 -9.37
CA GLY A 168 -16.87 -14.66 -8.06
C GLY A 168 -15.78 -14.80 -7.00
N SER A 169 -14.52 -14.49 -7.32
CA SER A 169 -13.50 -14.14 -6.33
C SER A 169 -13.36 -12.62 -6.24
N ASP A 170 -12.85 -12.12 -5.12
CA ASP A 170 -12.36 -10.75 -5.01
C ASP A 170 -10.89 -10.83 -4.62
N THR A 171 -10.03 -10.92 -5.62
CA THR A 171 -8.58 -11.07 -5.42
C THR A 171 -8.00 -9.91 -4.61
N PHE A 172 -8.57 -8.71 -4.76
CA PHE A 172 -8.10 -7.53 -4.05
C PHE A 172 -8.40 -7.63 -2.56
N ASP A 173 -9.63 -8.01 -2.20
CA ASP A 173 -10.01 -8.27 -0.81
C ASP A 173 -9.25 -9.46 -0.23
N GLU A 174 -9.01 -10.52 -1.01
CA GLU A 174 -8.23 -11.68 -0.58
C GLU A 174 -6.79 -11.30 -0.22
N VAL A 175 -6.12 -10.47 -1.03
CA VAL A 175 -4.78 -9.94 -0.70
C VAL A 175 -4.85 -9.06 0.54
N ARG A 176 -5.82 -8.15 0.60
CA ARG A 176 -5.98 -7.20 1.71
C ARG A 176 -6.24 -7.91 3.04
N THR A 177 -6.99 -9.00 3.02
CA THR A 177 -7.32 -9.81 4.20
C THR A 177 -6.30 -10.89 4.50
N GLY A 178 -5.19 -10.96 3.75
CA GLY A 178 -4.14 -11.96 3.93
C GLY A 178 -4.53 -13.38 3.50
N ARG A 179 -5.73 -13.59 2.93
CA ARG A 179 -6.13 -14.90 2.37
C ARG A 179 -5.32 -15.27 1.13
N LEU A 180 -4.95 -14.29 0.31
CA LEU A 180 -3.98 -14.47 -0.75
C LEU A 180 -2.59 -14.01 -0.27
N PRO A 181 -1.67 -14.93 0.02
CA PRO A 181 -0.39 -14.57 0.63
C PRO A 181 0.54 -13.85 -0.35
N ILE A 182 0.98 -12.65 0.03
CA ILE A 182 1.97 -11.87 -0.73
C ILE A 182 3.38 -12.01 -0.15
N GLU A 183 3.51 -12.68 0.99
CA GLU A 183 4.76 -13.01 1.66
C GLU A 183 5.76 -13.69 0.73
N PRO A 184 5.38 -14.69 -0.09
CA PRO A 184 6.32 -15.34 -1.02
C PRO A 184 6.86 -14.37 -2.08
N LEU A 185 6.08 -13.37 -2.49
CA LEU A 185 6.50 -12.38 -3.49
C LEU A 185 7.56 -11.44 -2.91
N VAL A 186 7.33 -10.97 -1.68
CA VAL A 186 8.29 -10.11 -0.97
C VAL A 186 9.54 -10.91 -0.59
N ALA A 187 9.40 -12.16 -0.17
CA ALA A 187 10.53 -13.05 0.12
C ALA A 187 11.41 -13.25 -1.12
N ARG A 188 10.81 -13.56 -2.28
CA ARG A 188 11.54 -13.67 -3.55
C ARG A 188 12.31 -12.39 -3.89
N VAL A 189 11.71 -11.22 -3.66
CA VAL A 189 12.39 -9.94 -3.88
C VAL A 189 13.60 -9.81 -2.96
N ASN A 190 13.44 -10.04 -1.65
CA ASN A 190 14.52 -9.97 -0.69
C ASN A 190 15.66 -10.95 -1.00
N GLU A 191 15.33 -12.19 -1.37
CA GLU A 191 16.31 -13.18 -1.83
C GLU A 191 17.08 -12.71 -3.06
N SER A 192 16.37 -12.13 -4.05
CA SER A 192 16.99 -11.64 -5.28
C SER A 192 17.92 -10.44 -5.08
N ARG A 193 17.68 -9.65 -4.02
CA ARG A 193 18.51 -8.47 -3.69
C ARG A 193 19.55 -8.75 -2.61
N GLU A 194 19.45 -9.90 -1.95
CA GLU A 194 20.31 -10.30 -0.83
C GLU A 194 20.23 -9.33 0.37
N ASP A 195 19.07 -8.68 0.56
CA ASP A 195 18.80 -7.73 1.65
C ASP A 195 17.34 -7.79 2.14
N ASP A 196 17.08 -7.25 3.32
CA ASP A 196 15.76 -7.17 3.93
C ASP A 196 15.28 -5.74 4.21
N ASP A 197 15.80 -4.75 3.46
CA ASP A 197 15.47 -3.34 3.62
C ASP A 197 13.95 -3.08 3.48
N PRO A 198 13.42 -2.02 4.12
CA PRO A 198 12.00 -1.68 4.03
C PRO A 198 11.53 -1.52 2.59
N ARG A 199 10.46 -2.24 2.23
CA ARG A 199 9.82 -2.17 0.90
C ARG A 199 8.56 -1.33 0.93
N GLU A 200 8.09 -0.90 -0.23
CA GLU A 200 6.69 -0.48 -0.37
C GLU A 200 5.98 -1.41 -1.34
N VAL A 201 4.83 -1.92 -0.94
CA VAL A 201 4.00 -2.80 -1.76
C VAL A 201 2.70 -2.09 -2.05
N PHE A 202 2.42 -1.90 -3.33
CA PHE A 202 1.16 -1.33 -3.80
C PHE A 202 0.28 -2.45 -4.33
N VAL A 203 -0.94 -2.55 -3.81
CA VAL A 203 -1.96 -3.47 -4.30
C VAL A 203 -3.02 -2.60 -4.97
N LEU A 204 -3.11 -2.71 -6.30
CA LEU A 204 -3.91 -1.82 -7.14
C LEU A 204 -4.94 -2.66 -7.91
N ARG A 205 -6.23 -2.34 -7.76
CA ARG A 205 -7.31 -2.89 -8.61
C ARG A 205 -7.75 -1.82 -9.61
N PRO A 206 -7.44 -1.96 -10.91
CA PRO A 206 -7.87 -1.03 -11.94
C PRO A 206 -9.37 -1.14 -12.23
N ALA A 207 -10.04 -0.02 -12.45
CA ALA A 207 -11.47 0.01 -12.79
C ALA A 207 -11.78 -0.60 -14.17
N GLU A 208 -10.81 -0.53 -15.10
CA GLU A 208 -11.01 -0.90 -16.51
C GLU A 208 -10.58 -2.35 -16.84
N HIS A 209 -9.99 -3.07 -15.89
CA HIS A 209 -9.40 -4.39 -16.15
C HIS A 209 -9.65 -5.40 -15.03
N GLU A 210 -9.84 -6.66 -15.41
CA GLU A 210 -10.15 -7.78 -14.51
C GLU A 210 -8.87 -8.44 -13.93
N PHE A 211 -7.98 -7.63 -13.32
CA PHE A 211 -6.78 -8.14 -12.64
C PHE A 211 -6.45 -7.29 -11.41
N VAL A 212 -5.67 -7.83 -10.48
CA VAL A 212 -5.07 -7.09 -9.37
C VAL A 212 -3.57 -7.03 -9.53
N ALA A 213 -3.00 -5.84 -9.45
CA ALA A 213 -1.57 -5.60 -9.53
C ALA A 213 -0.96 -5.50 -8.12
N VAL A 214 0.00 -6.38 -7.82
CA VAL A 214 0.83 -6.31 -6.61
C VAL A 214 2.22 -5.83 -7.04
N TYR A 215 2.53 -4.58 -6.74
CA TYR A 215 3.80 -3.95 -7.11
C TYR A 215 4.72 -3.78 -5.90
N VAL A 216 5.78 -4.59 -5.85
CA VAL A 216 6.81 -4.54 -4.80
C VAL A 216 7.93 -3.59 -5.25
N VAL A 217 7.99 -2.41 -4.66
CA VAL A 217 9.05 -1.42 -4.90
C VAL A 217 10.20 -1.65 -3.92
N PHE A 218 11.43 -1.67 -4.43
CA PHE A 218 12.61 -2.11 -3.66
C PHE A 218 13.08 -1.07 -2.66
N ASP A 219 13.00 0.20 -3.03
CA ASP A 219 13.30 1.33 -2.16
C ASP A 219 12.00 2.06 -1.83
N ARG A 220 11.54 1.89 -0.59
CA ARG A 220 10.34 2.55 -0.06
C ARG A 220 10.45 4.07 -0.18
N ASP A 221 11.61 4.66 0.03
CA ASP A 221 11.77 6.12 0.07
C ASP A 221 12.29 6.66 -1.29
N GLY A 222 12.37 5.78 -2.30
CA GLY A 222 12.84 6.08 -3.64
C GLY A 222 11.81 6.80 -4.53
N VAL A 223 12.31 7.32 -5.66
CA VAL A 223 11.52 8.10 -6.64
C VAL A 223 10.33 7.32 -7.19
N LEU A 224 10.52 6.01 -7.44
CA LEU A 224 9.45 5.16 -7.94
C LEU A 224 8.29 5.07 -6.95
N ALA A 225 8.57 4.72 -5.70
CA ALA A 225 7.56 4.63 -4.64
C ALA A 225 6.80 5.97 -4.50
N GLN A 226 7.53 7.07 -4.52
CA GLN A 226 6.96 8.41 -4.48
C GLN A 226 6.01 8.67 -5.66
N THR A 227 6.44 8.36 -6.88
CA THR A 227 5.64 8.55 -8.10
C THR A 227 4.34 7.74 -8.06
N VAL A 228 4.39 6.49 -7.60
CA VAL A 228 3.19 5.64 -7.49
C VAL A 228 2.21 6.21 -6.46
N ARG A 229 2.71 6.69 -5.30
CA ARG A 229 1.86 7.35 -4.30
C ARG A 229 1.16 8.59 -4.85
N ASP A 230 1.90 9.42 -5.59
CA ASP A 230 1.35 10.63 -6.21
C ASP A 230 0.33 10.32 -7.31
N THR A 231 0.57 9.27 -8.10
CA THR A 231 -0.29 8.90 -9.23
C THR A 231 -1.66 8.40 -8.77
N TYR A 232 -1.72 7.69 -7.64
CA TYR A 232 -2.94 7.06 -7.12
C TYR A 232 -3.40 7.63 -5.77
N ASP A 233 -2.88 8.80 -5.38
CA ASP A 233 -3.24 9.50 -4.13
C ASP A 233 -3.12 8.64 -2.85
N LEU A 234 -2.10 7.78 -2.76
CA LEU A 234 -1.95 6.76 -1.70
C LEU A 234 -1.25 7.23 -0.42
N GLY A 235 -1.25 8.52 -0.12
CA GLY A 235 -0.68 9.11 1.09
C GLY A 235 0.24 10.30 0.80
N ALA A 236 1.22 10.56 1.67
CA ALA A 236 2.13 11.71 1.57
C ALA A 236 2.98 11.65 0.28
N GLY A 237 2.36 12.14 -0.77
CA GLY A 237 2.90 12.43 -2.07
C GLY A 237 3.97 13.53 -2.04
N LEU A 238 4.64 13.78 -3.17
CA LEU A 238 5.51 14.92 -3.40
C LEU A 238 4.77 16.24 -3.09
N ALA A 239 3.44 16.23 -3.25
CA ALA A 239 2.52 17.32 -2.90
C ALA A 239 2.49 17.64 -1.40
N ALA A 240 2.68 16.67 -0.50
CA ALA A 240 2.66 16.91 0.95
C ALA A 240 3.90 17.67 1.45
N GLY A 241 5.01 17.63 0.70
CA GLY A 241 6.24 18.37 1.02
C GLY A 241 6.24 19.83 0.58
N LEU A 242 5.30 20.24 -0.27
CA LEU A 242 5.20 21.62 -0.78
C LEU A 242 4.23 22.48 0.04
N ASP A 243 3.23 21.87 0.69
CA ASP A 243 2.25 22.59 1.52
C ASP A 243 2.81 22.98 2.90
N ALA A 244 3.73 22.17 3.45
CA ALA A 244 4.36 22.45 4.74
C ALA A 244 5.31 23.67 4.75
N ASN A 245 5.65 24.22 3.58
CA ASN A 245 6.58 25.35 3.46
C ASN A 245 5.90 26.70 3.18
N TYR A 246 4.56 26.75 3.17
CA TYR A 246 3.81 27.99 3.29
C TYR A 246 3.19 28.05 4.69
N PRO A 247 3.89 28.63 5.69
CA PRO A 247 3.19 29.11 6.87
C PRO A 247 2.24 30.21 6.40
N ASP A 248 0.95 29.90 6.27
CA ASP A 248 -0.11 30.89 6.19
C ASP A 248 0.07 31.86 7.36
N GLY A 249 0.54 33.06 7.01
CA GLY A 249 0.82 34.12 7.95
C GLY A 249 -0.48 34.57 8.61
N ASP A 250 -0.64 34.21 9.88
CA ASP A 250 -1.48 34.96 10.81
C ASP A 250 -1.05 36.43 10.80
N GLY A 251 -1.97 37.32 10.41
CA GLY A 251 -1.64 38.71 10.13
C GLY A 251 -2.86 39.60 9.91
N GLY A 252 -3.69 39.71 10.95
CA GLY A 252 -4.48 40.89 11.34
C GLY A 252 -4.90 41.94 10.30
N ASP A 253 -6.22 42.08 10.19
CA ASP A 253 -7.01 43.30 9.97
C ASP A 253 -6.25 44.65 9.84
N SER A 254 -6.41 45.34 8.71
CA SER A 254 -6.82 46.76 8.69
C SER A 254 -7.13 47.30 7.28
N VAL A 255 -8.43 47.58 7.11
CA VAL A 255 -9.09 48.69 6.40
C VAL A 255 -8.28 49.67 5.50
N VAL A 256 -8.81 49.86 4.27
CA VAL A 256 -8.91 51.08 3.41
C VAL A 256 -7.61 51.87 3.09
N SER A 257 -7.30 52.26 1.85
CA SER A 257 -8.09 53.10 0.94
C SER A 257 -7.33 53.34 -0.39
N ASP A 258 -8.11 53.41 -1.48
CA ASP A 258 -8.05 54.33 -2.64
C ASP A 258 -6.71 55.07 -2.96
N ALA A 259 -6.16 54.84 -4.16
CA ALA A 259 -5.82 55.90 -5.12
C ALA A 259 -5.35 55.30 -6.46
N SER A 260 -5.90 55.84 -7.54
CA SER A 260 -5.51 55.61 -8.94
C SER A 260 -4.30 56.48 -9.32
N ASP A 261 -3.40 55.99 -10.19
CA ASP A 261 -2.57 56.77 -11.14
C ASP A 261 -1.83 55.73 -12.02
N ASP A 262 -2.23 55.47 -13.26
CA ASP A 262 -1.92 56.18 -14.51
C ASP A 262 -0.44 56.18 -14.96
N SER A 263 -0.31 55.75 -16.23
CA SER A 263 0.73 55.98 -17.25
C SER A 263 2.21 55.59 -17.06
N GLY A 264 2.69 54.78 -18.03
CA GLY A 264 3.76 55.24 -18.94
C GLY A 264 5.05 54.42 -19.04
N GLU A 265 5.29 53.91 -20.27
CA GLU A 265 6.60 53.63 -20.91
C GLU A 265 7.41 52.43 -20.35
N GLY A 266 8.00 51.51 -21.12
CA GLY A 266 8.55 51.57 -22.47
C GLY A 266 10.02 51.11 -22.41
N SER A 267 10.32 49.92 -22.97
CA SER A 267 11.64 49.41 -23.46
C SER A 267 11.57 47.88 -23.46
N GLU A 268 11.40 47.18 -24.59
CA GLU A 268 12.39 46.96 -25.67
C GLU A 268 13.75 46.55 -25.10
N PHE A 269 13.94 45.23 -24.94
CA PHE A 269 15.26 44.61 -24.90
C PHE A 269 15.28 43.47 -25.91
N ASP A 270 15.78 43.81 -27.10
CA ASP A 270 16.39 42.86 -28.04
C ASP A 270 17.62 42.23 -27.40
N GLY A 271 17.80 40.94 -27.63
CA GLY A 271 18.96 40.18 -27.18
C GLY A 271 18.98 38.82 -27.88
N ASP A 272 19.36 38.84 -29.15
CA ASP A 272 19.90 37.72 -29.92
C ASP A 272 20.72 36.74 -29.07
N ASP A 273 20.41 35.46 -29.17
CA ASP A 273 21.42 34.41 -29.15
C ASP A 273 21.03 33.34 -30.19
N ASP A 274 21.57 33.55 -31.38
CA ASP A 274 21.55 32.67 -32.55
C ASP A 274 22.66 31.58 -32.43
N LEU A 275 22.25 30.33 -32.68
CA LEU A 275 22.94 29.27 -33.45
C LEU A 275 24.22 28.62 -32.90
N ASP A 276 24.21 27.29 -32.75
CA ASP A 276 24.64 26.29 -33.77
C ASP A 276 24.46 24.87 -33.16
N GLY A 277 23.79 23.91 -33.81
CA GLY A 277 24.41 22.93 -34.74
C GLY A 277 25.07 21.79 -33.93
N GLY A 278 24.73 20.50 -34.00
CA GLY A 278 24.18 19.61 -35.01
C GLY A 278 24.76 18.20 -34.71
N ASP A 279 24.08 17.14 -35.18
CA ASP A 279 24.56 15.74 -35.25
C ASP A 279 24.68 14.97 -33.90
N ASP A 280 24.32 13.69 -33.75
CA ASP A 280 23.92 12.65 -34.70
C ASP A 280 23.08 11.59 -33.94
N PHE A 281 22.15 10.98 -34.66
CA PHE A 281 21.14 10.05 -34.17
C PHE A 281 21.57 8.63 -34.59
N ASP A 282 22.41 7.95 -33.80
CA ASP A 282 22.82 6.58 -34.11
C ASP A 282 21.84 5.56 -33.53
N ALA A 283 20.76 5.34 -34.27
CA ALA A 283 19.91 4.17 -34.15
C ALA A 283 20.50 3.06 -35.03
N LEU A 284 21.28 2.13 -34.45
CA LEU A 284 21.51 0.76 -34.94
C LEU A 284 22.57 0.06 -34.06
N ASP A 285 22.15 -0.68 -33.02
CA ASP A 285 22.76 -1.99 -32.79
C ASP A 285 21.78 -2.93 -32.07
N ARG A 286 21.18 -3.80 -32.89
CA ARG A 286 20.35 -4.93 -32.48
C ARG A 286 21.15 -6.17 -32.85
N LEU A 287 21.63 -6.91 -31.86
CA LEU A 287 22.07 -8.30 -32.03
C LEU A 287 21.89 -9.10 -30.75
#